data_AF-A0A7U7GFY4-F1
#
_entry.id   AF-A0A7U7GFY4-F1
#
_cell.length_a   1.000
_cell.length_b   1.000
_cell.length_c   1.000
_cell.angle_alpha   90.00
_cell.angle_beta   90.00
_cell.angle_gamma   90.00
#
_symmetry.space_group_name_H-M   'P 1'
#
loop_
_entity.id
_entity.type
_entity.pdbx_description
1 polymer ?
#
loop_
_entity_poly.entity_id
_entity_poly.type
_entity_poly.pdbx_seq_one_letter_code
_entity_poly.pdbx_strand_id
1 'polypeptide(L)'
;MIIIIGANEVSLALTVTLLGGGVIYSLWMRRDSGVFWIGLLMIAIGAVLVSVLAPGNYQRYADIAHDETTLRPSAWLAAGLYLPWVTLRFLYWLSNPGVWASAVILLATTFHFARTQLYINGKFKRWFLALPALWISMIFILSALGFLINHHPLPERAESVVYLLFLLGWYPSFIILAHFLIGDKTQLDNNHNRLILPAMVLLLISLLGAPNIFEAYKDVYRGYRYAGEMRERINTIQAAKNRGETKIVVASVSRPPRTLFATDLETDPRNFRNTCMSEYFGIESIRLGSSTPP
;
A
#
# COMPACT_ATOMS: atom_id res chain seq x y z
N MET A 1 -3.13 2.82 -11.27
CA MET A 1 -2.27 2.37 -10.15
C MET A 1 -2.99 1.44 -9.16
N ILE A 2 -4.28 1.68 -8.84
CA ILE A 2 -5.09 0.82 -7.95
C ILE A 2 -5.29 -0.62 -8.47
N ILE A 3 -5.28 -0.83 -9.79
CA ILE A 3 -5.50 -2.15 -10.43
C ILE A 3 -4.33 -3.13 -10.20
N ILE A 4 -3.12 -2.64 -9.90
CA ILE A 4 -1.89 -3.48 -9.77
C ILE A 4 -1.65 -3.92 -8.32
N ILE A 5 -2.25 -3.23 -7.35
CA ILE A 5 -2.00 -3.46 -5.91
C ILE A 5 -2.55 -4.82 -5.45
N GLY A 6 -3.50 -5.39 -6.20
CA GLY A 6 -4.26 -6.57 -5.79
C GLY A 6 -5.19 -6.27 -4.61
N ALA A 7 -6.12 -7.18 -4.33
CA ALA A 7 -6.94 -7.11 -3.12
C ALA A 7 -6.08 -7.56 -1.92
N ASN A 8 -5.65 -6.62 -1.09
CA ASN A 8 -5.10 -6.91 0.24
C ASN A 8 -6.10 -6.56 1.34
N GLU A 9 -5.91 -7.11 2.53
CA GLU A 9 -6.81 -6.98 3.68
C GLU A 9 -7.06 -5.50 4.04
N VAL A 10 -6.03 -4.65 3.89
CA VAL A 10 -6.10 -3.21 4.16
C VAL A 10 -6.93 -2.47 3.11
N SER A 11 -6.78 -2.81 1.83
CA SER A 11 -7.52 -2.22 0.71
C SER A 11 -9.00 -2.62 0.72
N LEU A 12 -9.29 -3.85 1.13
CA LEU A 12 -10.64 -4.36 1.36
C LEU A 12 -11.30 -3.61 2.54
N ALA A 13 -10.60 -3.50 3.67
CA ALA A 13 -11.07 -2.75 4.83
C ALA A 13 -11.30 -1.26 4.50
N LEU A 14 -10.39 -0.63 3.75
CA LEU A 14 -10.54 0.75 3.29
C LEU A 14 -11.78 0.91 2.39
N THR A 15 -11.96 0.00 1.44
CA THR A 15 -13.10 0.04 0.51
C THR A 15 -14.41 -0.07 1.27
N VAL A 16 -14.52 -1.02 2.19
CA VAL A 16 -15.71 -1.17 3.05
C VAL A 16 -15.93 0.08 3.92
N THR A 17 -14.86 0.67 4.47
CA THR A 17 -14.95 1.88 5.32
C THR A 17 -15.46 3.09 4.51
N LEU A 18 -14.92 3.31 3.32
CA LEU A 18 -15.34 4.43 2.44
C LEU A 18 -16.79 4.27 1.99
N LEU A 19 -17.18 3.05 1.58
CA LEU A 19 -18.54 2.76 1.14
C LEU A 19 -19.54 2.81 2.29
N GLY A 20 -19.17 2.29 3.46
CA GLY A 20 -19.95 2.40 4.68
C GLY A 20 -20.17 3.86 5.09
N GLY A 21 -19.13 4.69 5.02
CA GLY A 21 -19.24 6.14 5.22
C GLY A 21 -20.18 6.80 4.21
N GLY A 22 -20.11 6.41 2.94
CA GLY A 22 -21.02 6.87 1.89
C GLY A 22 -22.48 6.49 2.15
N VAL A 23 -22.75 5.27 2.61
CA VAL A 23 -24.10 4.82 3.02
C VAL A 23 -24.60 5.64 4.21
N ILE A 24 -23.81 5.77 5.27
CA ILE A 24 -24.18 6.55 6.48
C ILE A 24 -24.50 7.98 6.08
N TYR A 25 -23.65 8.61 5.28
CA TYR A 25 -23.86 9.98 4.80
C TYR A 25 -25.11 10.10 3.91
N SER A 26 -25.34 9.17 2.99
CA SER A 26 -26.51 9.17 2.11
C SER A 26 -27.82 8.99 2.88
N LEU A 27 -27.81 8.14 3.90
CA LEU A 27 -28.96 7.93 4.80
C LEU A 27 -29.20 9.16 5.68
N TRP A 28 -28.13 9.77 6.21
CA TRP A 28 -28.22 10.95 7.07
C TRP A 28 -28.75 12.17 6.32
N MET A 29 -28.33 12.35 5.06
CA MET A 29 -28.78 13.44 4.21
C MET A 29 -30.09 13.15 3.46
N ARG A 30 -30.75 12.01 3.75
CA ARG A 30 -31.98 11.52 3.09
C ARG A 30 -31.95 11.64 1.56
N ARG A 31 -30.80 11.34 0.94
CA ARG A 31 -30.66 11.39 -0.51
C ARG A 31 -31.16 10.09 -1.13
N ASP A 32 -31.85 10.20 -2.26
CA ASP A 32 -32.34 9.06 -3.06
C ASP A 32 -31.21 8.13 -3.55
N SER A 33 -29.95 8.58 -3.47
CA SER A 33 -28.76 7.76 -3.72
C SER A 33 -28.53 6.64 -2.70
N GLY A 34 -29.33 6.54 -1.63
CA GLY A 34 -29.12 5.55 -0.56
C GLY A 34 -29.10 4.11 -1.06
N VAL A 35 -30.03 3.76 -1.97
CA VAL A 35 -30.11 2.41 -2.57
C VAL A 35 -28.87 2.09 -3.40
N PHE A 36 -28.35 3.07 -4.14
CA PHE A 36 -27.12 2.92 -4.92
C PHE A 36 -25.91 2.65 -4.01
N TRP A 37 -25.74 3.41 -2.93
CA TRP A 37 -24.65 3.21 -1.99
C TRP A 37 -24.74 1.87 -1.24
N ILE A 38 -25.95 1.45 -0.84
CA ILE A 38 -26.18 0.15 -0.21
C ILE A 38 -25.86 -0.99 -1.18
N GLY A 39 -26.31 -0.90 -2.43
CA GLY A 39 -25.99 -1.90 -3.45
C GLY A 39 -24.48 -2.02 -3.67
N LEU A 40 -23.77 -0.89 -3.73
CA LEU A 40 -22.32 -0.86 -3.93
C LEU A 40 -21.56 -1.41 -2.72
N LEU A 41 -22.04 -1.15 -1.49
CA LEU A 41 -21.50 -1.75 -0.27
C LEU A 41 -21.70 -3.28 -0.26
N MET A 42 -22.87 -3.78 -0.66
CA MET A 42 -23.15 -5.22 -0.74
C MET A 42 -22.24 -5.94 -1.74
N ILE A 43 -22.02 -5.34 -2.91
CA ILE A 43 -21.07 -5.85 -3.92
C ILE A 43 -19.65 -5.90 -3.32
N ALA A 44 -19.23 -4.84 -2.62
CA ALA A 44 -17.92 -4.79 -1.99
C ALA A 44 -17.77 -5.88 -0.90
N ILE A 45 -18.78 -6.09 -0.05
CA ILE A 45 -18.78 -7.17 0.95
C ILE A 45 -18.66 -8.53 0.27
N GLY A 46 -19.41 -8.76 -0.82
CA GLY A 46 -19.30 -9.99 -1.61
C GLY A 46 -17.87 -10.22 -2.15
N ALA A 47 -17.24 -9.17 -2.70
CA ALA A 47 -15.86 -9.24 -3.18
C ALA A 47 -14.84 -9.49 -2.05
N VAL A 48 -15.05 -8.88 -0.88
CA VAL A 48 -14.24 -9.13 0.32
C VAL A 48 -14.35 -10.59 0.74
N LEU A 49 -15.56 -11.15 0.79
CA LEU A 49 -15.78 -12.55 1.15
C LEU A 49 -15.07 -13.51 0.20
N VAL A 50 -15.21 -13.31 -1.11
CA VAL A 50 -14.52 -14.12 -2.12
C VAL A 50 -13.00 -14.03 -1.96
N SER A 51 -12.48 -12.83 -1.71
CA SER A 51 -11.04 -12.62 -1.53
C SER A 51 -10.51 -13.23 -0.24
N VAL A 52 -11.25 -13.15 0.87
CA VAL A 52 -10.84 -13.69 2.18
C VAL A 52 -10.90 -15.22 2.16
N LEU A 53 -11.96 -15.79 1.56
CA LEU A 53 -12.19 -17.23 1.45
C LEU A 53 -11.38 -17.90 0.34
N ALA A 54 -10.52 -17.15 -0.36
CA ALA A 54 -9.66 -17.72 -1.39
C ALA A 54 -8.73 -18.79 -0.79
N PRO A 55 -8.63 -19.99 -1.40
CA PRO A 55 -7.88 -21.12 -0.84
C PRO A 55 -6.41 -20.80 -0.56
N GLY A 56 -5.81 -19.93 -1.39
CA GLY A 56 -4.43 -19.46 -1.21
C GLY A 56 -4.20 -18.69 0.10
N ASN A 57 -5.21 -18.03 0.67
CA ASN A 57 -5.06 -17.39 1.99
C ASN A 57 -4.95 -18.45 3.09
N TYR A 58 -5.77 -19.51 3.04
CA TYR A 58 -5.74 -20.60 4.03
C TYR A 58 -4.41 -21.36 4.01
N GLN A 59 -3.91 -21.72 2.82
CA GLN A 59 -2.60 -22.36 2.68
C GLN A 59 -1.47 -21.45 3.17
N ARG A 60 -1.55 -20.14 2.90
CA ARG A 60 -0.59 -19.16 3.43
C ARG A 60 -0.65 -19.08 4.96
N TYR A 61 -1.82 -19.08 5.58
CA TYR A 61 -1.93 -19.09 7.05
C TYR A 61 -1.38 -20.38 7.67
N ALA A 62 -1.61 -21.53 7.03
CA ALA A 62 -1.09 -22.83 7.47
C ALA A 62 0.44 -22.90 7.40
N ASP A 63 1.06 -22.44 6.31
CA ASP A 63 2.52 -22.43 6.17
C ASP A 63 3.18 -21.45 7.16
N ILE A 64 2.64 -20.24 7.35
CA ILE A 64 3.19 -19.31 8.34
C ILE A 64 2.99 -19.88 9.77
N ALA A 65 1.97 -20.71 10.01
CA ALA A 65 1.77 -21.36 11.31
C ALA A 65 2.77 -22.50 11.58
N HIS A 66 3.43 -23.02 10.54
CA HIS A 66 4.50 -24.03 10.63
C HIS A 66 5.91 -23.44 10.49
N ASP A 67 6.02 -22.14 10.19
CA ASP A 67 7.29 -21.45 10.09
C ASP A 67 7.83 -21.06 11.49
N GLU A 68 8.62 -21.97 12.07
CA GLU A 68 9.27 -21.81 13.40
C GLU A 68 10.24 -20.62 13.47
N THR A 69 10.57 -19.96 12.35
CA THR A 69 11.52 -18.84 12.30
C THR A 69 10.89 -17.49 12.63
N THR A 70 9.55 -17.37 12.59
CA THR A 70 8.85 -16.10 12.85
C THR A 70 8.37 -16.00 14.29
N LEU A 71 9.06 -15.18 15.10
CA LEU A 71 8.64 -14.87 16.47
C LEU A 71 7.26 -14.18 16.46
N ARG A 72 6.23 -14.92 16.85
CA ARG A 72 4.87 -14.39 17.02
C ARG A 72 4.64 -13.99 18.47
N PRO A 73 4.69 -12.70 18.81
CA PRO A 73 4.34 -12.25 20.15
C PRO A 73 2.90 -12.62 20.49
N SER A 74 2.61 -12.80 21.77
CA SER A 74 1.24 -12.94 22.27
C SER A 74 0.39 -11.72 21.85
N ALA A 75 -0.93 -11.91 21.74
CA ALA A 75 -1.86 -10.85 21.33
C ALA A 75 -1.71 -9.55 22.13
N TRP A 76 -1.47 -9.66 23.44
CA TRP A 76 -1.28 -8.51 24.32
C TRP A 76 0.05 -7.78 24.04
N LEU A 77 1.12 -8.53 23.76
CA LEU A 77 2.44 -7.96 23.47
C LEU A 77 2.42 -7.29 22.07
N ALA A 78 1.74 -7.90 21.10
CA ALA A 78 1.48 -7.29 19.79
C ALA A 78 0.71 -5.97 19.94
N ALA A 79 -0.35 -5.94 20.76
CA ALA A 79 -1.09 -4.70 21.02
C ALA A 79 -0.24 -3.63 21.69
N GLY A 80 0.66 -4.00 22.61
CA GLY A 80 1.61 -3.09 23.25
C GLY A 80 2.66 -2.53 22.28
N LEU A 81 3.18 -3.37 21.38
CA LEU A 81 4.19 -2.98 20.38
C LEU A 81 3.64 -2.17 19.21
N TYR A 82 2.32 -2.24 18.97
CA TYR A 82 1.67 -1.53 17.88
C TYR A 82 1.87 -0.01 17.94
N LEU A 83 1.67 0.60 19.10
CA LEU A 83 1.79 2.06 19.27
C LEU A 83 3.21 2.57 18.97
N PRO A 84 4.28 2.01 19.58
CA PRO A 84 5.66 2.34 19.21
C PRO A 84 5.94 2.11 17.73
N TRP A 85 5.47 1.00 17.16
CA TRP A 85 5.69 0.65 15.76
C TRP A 85 5.11 1.70 14.81
N VAL A 86 3.84 2.03 14.96
CA VAL A 86 3.18 3.02 14.09
C VAL A 86 3.74 4.42 14.32
N THR A 87 4.09 4.77 15.55
CA THR A 87 4.72 6.06 15.85
C THR A 87 6.07 6.20 15.16
N LEU A 88 6.95 5.21 15.29
CA LEU A 88 8.24 5.19 14.60
C LEU A 88 8.07 5.26 13.09
N ARG A 89 7.06 4.56 12.55
CA ARG A 89 6.77 4.56 11.13
C ARG A 89 6.30 5.92 10.62
N PHE A 90 5.40 6.56 11.37
CA PHE A 90 4.93 7.91 11.06
C PHE A 90 6.08 8.92 11.11
N LEU A 91 6.96 8.83 12.12
CA LEU A 91 8.17 9.63 12.23
C LEU A 91 9.14 9.37 11.06
N TYR A 92 9.28 8.12 10.62
CA TYR A 92 10.07 7.77 9.44
C TYR A 92 9.50 8.38 8.15
N TRP A 93 8.18 8.44 7.99
CA TRP A 93 7.60 9.13 6.83
C TRP A 93 7.81 10.64 6.89
N LEU A 94 7.68 11.23 8.08
CA LEU A 94 7.93 12.65 8.30
C LEU A 94 9.42 13.02 8.29
N SER A 95 10.35 12.07 8.44
CA SER A 95 11.77 12.37 8.31
C SER A 95 12.19 12.57 6.84
N ASN A 96 11.31 12.26 5.88
CA ASN A 96 11.59 12.43 4.46
C ASN A 96 11.49 13.91 4.05
N PRO A 97 12.62 14.56 3.68
CA PRO A 97 12.63 15.98 3.32
C PRO A 97 11.82 16.27 2.05
N GLY A 98 11.71 15.30 1.12
CA GLY A 98 10.93 15.45 -0.11
C GLY A 98 9.43 15.59 0.15
N VAL A 99 8.90 14.94 1.20
CA VAL A 99 7.49 15.05 1.61
C VAL A 99 7.19 16.48 2.09
N TRP A 100 8.08 17.07 2.87
CA TRP A 100 7.92 18.46 3.31
C TRP A 100 8.12 19.46 2.18
N ALA A 101 9.14 19.25 1.35
CA ALA A 101 9.44 20.12 0.21
C ALA A 101 8.24 20.20 -0.76
N SER A 102 7.69 19.04 -1.14
CA SER A 102 6.50 18.98 -2.00
C SER A 102 5.26 19.56 -1.32
N ALA A 103 5.07 19.34 -0.01
CA ALA A 103 3.96 19.93 0.73
C ALA A 103 4.04 21.46 0.82
N VAL A 104 5.25 22.03 0.96
CA VAL A 104 5.48 23.48 0.94
C VAL A 104 5.22 24.08 -0.44
N ILE A 105 5.67 23.42 -1.52
CA ILE A 105 5.36 23.85 -2.90
C ILE A 105 3.84 23.88 -3.11
N LEU A 106 3.16 22.81 -2.68
CA LEU A 106 1.72 22.68 -2.85
C LEU A 106 0.97 23.72 -2.00
N LEU A 107 1.41 23.96 -0.76
CA LEU A 107 0.88 25.04 0.07
C LEU A 107 1.05 26.40 -0.61
N ALA A 108 2.26 26.74 -1.07
CA ALA A 108 2.54 28.03 -1.68
C ALA A 108 1.74 28.26 -2.98
N THR A 109 1.56 27.21 -3.79
CA THR A 109 0.80 27.29 -5.05
C THR A 109 -0.72 27.32 -4.84
N THR A 110 -1.23 26.67 -3.80
CA THR A 110 -2.68 26.58 -3.53
C THR A 110 -3.15 27.55 -2.45
N PHE A 111 -2.27 28.35 -1.85
CA PHE A 111 -2.55 29.20 -0.69
C PHE A 111 -3.79 30.09 -0.88
N HIS A 112 -3.87 30.79 -2.01
CA HIS A 112 -4.99 31.69 -2.30
C HIS A 112 -6.31 30.93 -2.43
N PHE A 113 -6.29 29.83 -3.20
CA PHE A 113 -7.47 29.00 -3.40
C PHE A 113 -7.96 28.39 -2.07
N ALA A 114 -7.05 27.80 -1.29
CA ALA A 114 -7.37 27.23 0.01
C ALA A 114 -7.92 28.28 0.98
N ARG A 115 -7.35 29.49 1.02
CA ARG A 115 -7.83 30.61 1.85
C ARG A 115 -9.31 30.93 1.58
N THR A 116 -9.72 31.02 0.31
CA THR A 116 -11.13 31.31 -0.04
C THR A 116 -12.11 30.26 0.48
N GLN A 117 -11.68 29.00 0.62
CA GLN A 117 -12.54 27.92 1.12
C GLN A 117 -12.51 27.77 2.64
N LEU A 118 -11.33 27.94 3.25
CA LEU A 118 -11.07 27.68 4.66
C LEU A 118 -11.53 28.82 5.58
N TYR A 119 -11.69 30.04 5.06
CA TYR A 119 -12.06 31.22 5.85
C TYR A 119 -13.47 31.71 5.50
N ILE A 120 -14.19 32.25 6.49
CA ILE A 120 -15.39 33.10 6.31
C ILE A 120 -15.17 34.35 7.15
N ASN A 121 -15.34 35.53 6.56
CA ASN A 121 -15.17 36.83 7.24
C ASN A 121 -13.83 36.95 8.00
N GLY A 122 -12.74 36.46 7.40
CA GLY A 122 -11.40 36.47 8.00
C GLY A 122 -11.19 35.46 9.15
N LYS A 123 -12.19 34.64 9.49
CA LYS A 123 -12.10 33.60 10.52
C LYS A 123 -11.96 32.21 9.89
N PHE A 124 -10.99 31.44 10.36
CA PHE A 124 -10.77 30.06 9.96
C PHE A 124 -11.91 29.14 10.44
N LYS A 125 -12.45 28.32 9.55
CA LYS A 125 -13.50 27.34 9.87
C LYS A 125 -12.90 26.14 10.60
N ARG A 126 -13.00 26.10 11.93
CA ARG A 126 -12.45 25.04 12.78
C ARG A 126 -12.92 23.63 12.45
N TRP A 127 -14.11 23.46 11.84
CA TRP A 127 -14.60 22.14 11.44
C TRP A 127 -13.67 21.45 10.44
N PHE A 128 -12.90 22.19 9.63
CA PHE A 128 -11.90 21.60 8.74
C PHE A 128 -10.77 20.87 9.49
N LEU A 129 -10.55 21.14 10.78
CA LEU A 129 -9.61 20.37 11.61
C LEU A 129 -10.09 18.94 11.88
N ALA A 130 -11.37 18.65 11.68
CA ALA A 130 -11.87 17.28 11.75
C ALA A 130 -11.29 16.42 10.62
N LEU A 131 -11.01 16.98 9.45
CA LEU A 131 -10.45 16.25 8.31
C LEU A 131 -9.07 15.64 8.61
N PRO A 132 -8.04 16.40 9.02
CA PRO A 132 -6.74 15.82 9.37
C PRO A 132 -6.85 14.85 10.55
N ALA A 133 -7.67 15.15 11.57
CA ALA A 133 -7.87 14.27 12.70
C ALA A 133 -8.47 12.91 12.27
N LEU A 134 -9.58 12.93 11.53
CA LEU A 134 -10.23 11.72 11.03
C LEU A 134 -9.32 10.93 10.08
N TRP A 135 -8.57 11.61 9.22
CA TRP A 135 -7.70 10.95 8.26
C TRP A 135 -6.52 10.24 8.95
N ILE A 136 -5.86 10.91 9.90
CA ILE A 136 -4.80 10.31 10.70
C ILE A 136 -5.38 9.13 11.51
N SER A 137 -6.50 9.33 12.21
CA SER A 137 -7.17 8.26 12.95
C SER A 137 -7.50 7.05 12.08
N MET A 138 -7.99 7.27 10.85
CA MET A 138 -8.29 6.19 9.90
C MET A 138 -7.04 5.38 9.53
N ILE A 139 -5.91 6.05 9.25
CA ILE A 139 -4.63 5.39 8.94
C ILE A 139 -4.17 4.53 10.12
N PHE A 140 -4.27 5.04 11.34
CA PHE A 140 -3.95 4.29 12.55
C PHE A 140 -4.87 3.06 12.68
N ILE A 141 -6.18 3.23 12.62
CA ILE A 141 -7.15 2.13 12.78
C ILE A 141 -6.92 1.03 11.73
N LEU A 142 -6.75 1.39 10.45
CA LEU A 142 -6.48 0.41 9.38
C LEU A 142 -5.18 -0.36 9.63
N SER A 143 -4.14 0.32 10.09
CA SER A 143 -2.87 -0.31 10.45
C SER A 143 -3.01 -1.21 11.69
N ALA A 144 -3.85 -0.82 12.65
CA ALA A 144 -4.10 -1.60 13.87
C ALA A 144 -4.80 -2.92 13.55
N LEU A 145 -5.84 -2.90 12.71
CA LEU A 145 -6.54 -4.10 12.30
C LEU A 145 -5.59 -5.12 11.68
N GLY A 146 -4.74 -4.68 10.74
CA GLY A 146 -3.76 -5.56 10.11
C GLY A 146 -2.70 -6.09 11.07
N PHE A 147 -2.18 -5.26 11.98
CA PHE A 147 -1.13 -5.64 12.92
C PHE A 147 -1.64 -6.59 14.02
N LEU A 148 -2.85 -6.33 14.53
CA LEU A 148 -3.45 -7.11 15.61
C LEU A 148 -3.94 -8.49 15.14
N ILE A 149 -4.50 -8.57 13.92
CA ILE A 149 -4.96 -9.85 13.35
C ILE A 149 -3.76 -10.74 12.98
N ASN A 150 -2.70 -10.13 12.42
CA ASN A 150 -1.55 -10.90 11.96
C ASN A 150 -0.54 -11.21 13.06
N HIS A 151 -0.58 -10.50 14.20
CA HIS A 151 0.43 -10.57 15.27
C HIS A 151 1.87 -10.25 14.81
N HIS A 152 2.03 -9.70 13.60
CA HIS A 152 3.30 -9.27 13.03
C HIS A 152 3.09 -8.04 12.14
N PRO A 153 4.17 -7.30 11.80
CA PRO A 153 4.08 -6.16 10.89
C PRO A 153 3.40 -6.52 9.57
N LEU A 154 2.66 -5.55 9.02
CA LEU A 154 1.99 -5.70 7.74
C LEU A 154 3.00 -6.09 6.64
N PRO A 155 2.61 -6.95 5.68
CA PRO A 155 3.43 -7.22 4.50
C PRO A 155 3.77 -5.91 3.77
N GLU A 156 4.94 -5.83 3.14
CA GLU A 156 5.44 -4.63 2.44
C GLU A 156 4.41 -4.03 1.44
N ARG A 157 3.60 -4.89 0.82
CA ARG A 157 2.51 -4.49 -0.09
C ARG A 157 1.41 -3.70 0.62
N ALA A 158 1.00 -4.16 1.80
CA ALA A 158 0.00 -3.46 2.61
C ALA A 158 0.57 -2.17 3.19
N GLU A 159 1.84 -2.15 3.59
CA GLU A 159 2.52 -0.92 4.02
C GLU A 159 2.57 0.14 2.91
N SER A 160 2.77 -0.27 1.65
CA SER A 160 2.77 0.65 0.51
C SER A 160 1.41 1.32 0.31
N VAL A 161 0.30 0.60 0.57
CA VAL A 161 -1.06 1.17 0.53
C VAL A 161 -1.26 2.16 1.67
N VAL A 162 -0.85 1.81 2.89
CA VAL A 162 -0.94 2.71 4.05
C VAL A 162 -0.13 3.99 3.79
N TYR A 163 1.07 3.86 3.21
CA TYR A 163 1.88 5.01 2.83
C TYR A 163 1.24 5.87 1.74
N LEU A 164 0.58 5.26 0.75
CA LEU A 164 -0.18 6.00 -0.26
C LEU A 164 -1.33 6.80 0.38
N LEU A 165 -2.08 6.18 1.31
CA LEU A 165 -3.13 6.86 2.06
C LEU A 165 -2.59 8.00 2.93
N PHE A 166 -1.42 7.80 3.54
CA PHE A 166 -0.69 8.84 4.23
C PHE A 166 -0.41 10.01 3.28
N LEU A 167 0.20 9.78 2.11
CA LEU A 167 0.49 10.86 1.16
C LEU A 167 -0.78 11.60 0.72
N LEU A 168 -1.84 10.87 0.38
CA LEU A 168 -3.11 11.46 -0.09
C LEU A 168 -3.75 12.38 0.95
N GLY A 169 -3.74 12.00 2.23
CA GLY A 169 -4.29 12.87 3.28
C GLY A 169 -3.30 13.86 3.86
N TRP A 170 -2.00 13.60 3.77
CA TRP A 170 -0.96 14.46 4.31
C TRP A 170 -1.00 15.84 3.66
N TYR A 171 -1.10 15.93 2.33
CA TYR A 171 -1.10 17.24 1.66
C TYR A 171 -2.30 18.13 2.04
N PRO A 172 -3.57 17.67 1.96
CA PRO A 172 -4.69 18.46 2.45
C PRO A 172 -4.59 18.80 3.95
N SER A 173 -4.16 17.83 4.76
CA SER A 173 -3.99 18.02 6.21
C SER A 173 -2.95 19.09 6.51
N PHE A 174 -1.82 19.06 5.82
CA PHE A 174 -0.74 20.03 5.94
C PHE A 174 -1.22 21.43 5.57
N ILE A 175 -1.97 21.58 4.47
CA ILE A 175 -2.53 22.88 4.06
C ILE A 175 -3.48 23.44 5.14
N ILE A 176 -4.40 22.61 5.62
CA ILE A 176 -5.39 22.99 6.64
C ILE A 176 -4.68 23.43 7.93
N LEU A 177 -3.71 22.62 8.40
CA LEU A 177 -2.93 22.90 9.60
C LEU A 177 -2.05 24.14 9.42
N ALA A 178 -1.43 24.32 8.26
CA ALA A 178 -0.62 25.50 7.95
C ALA A 178 -1.48 26.77 8.00
N HIS A 179 -2.66 26.79 7.36
CA HIS A 179 -3.57 27.94 7.46
C HIS A 179 -4.06 28.18 8.90
N PHE A 180 -4.34 27.12 9.66
CA PHE A 180 -4.71 27.25 11.06
C PHE A 180 -3.60 27.88 11.92
N LEU A 181 -2.34 27.50 11.69
CA LEU A 181 -1.17 27.99 12.44
C LEU A 181 -0.71 29.40 11.99
N ILE A 182 -0.69 29.65 10.68
CA ILE A 182 -0.24 30.92 10.09
C ILE A 182 -1.30 32.03 10.29
N GLY A 183 -2.58 31.64 10.35
CA GLY A 183 -3.70 32.57 10.44
C GLY A 183 -3.92 33.35 9.14
N ASP A 184 -4.70 34.44 9.20
CA ASP A 184 -5.00 35.28 8.03
C ASP A 184 -3.86 36.25 7.66
N LYS A 185 -2.62 35.94 8.05
CA LYS A 185 -1.47 36.82 7.82
C LYS A 185 -1.15 36.86 6.32
N THR A 186 -1.49 37.97 5.69
CA THR A 186 -1.27 38.30 4.26
C THR A 186 0.21 38.47 3.87
N GLN A 187 1.18 38.17 4.74
CA GLN A 187 2.61 38.41 4.43
C GLN A 187 3.26 37.34 3.55
N LEU A 188 2.62 36.16 3.39
CA LEU A 188 3.07 35.18 2.40
C LEU A 188 2.87 35.68 0.96
N ASP A 189 1.92 36.62 0.75
CA ASP A 189 1.42 37.12 -0.54
C ASP A 189 2.52 37.59 -1.50
N ASN A 190 3.56 38.27 -1.00
CA ASN A 190 4.65 38.80 -1.84
C ASN A 190 5.88 37.89 -1.98
N ASN A 191 5.99 36.79 -1.22
CA ASN A 191 7.22 35.99 -1.12
C ASN A 191 7.04 34.49 -1.48
N HIS A 192 5.88 34.07 -1.98
CA HIS A 192 5.62 32.69 -2.39
C HIS A 192 6.71 32.12 -3.32
N ASN A 193 7.17 32.91 -4.30
CA ASN A 193 8.23 32.49 -5.23
C ASN A 193 9.59 32.23 -4.55
N ARG A 194 9.87 32.87 -3.41
CA ARG A 194 11.13 32.68 -2.66
C ARG A 194 11.18 31.35 -1.91
N LEU A 195 10.04 30.79 -1.54
CA LEU A 195 9.96 29.49 -0.87
C LEU A 195 9.86 28.32 -1.87
N ILE A 196 9.29 28.56 -3.04
CA ILE A 196 9.13 27.53 -4.08
C ILE A 196 10.49 27.07 -4.61
N LEU A 197 11.40 27.98 -4.95
CA LEU A 197 12.71 27.62 -5.52
C LEU A 197 13.55 26.71 -4.59
N PRO A 198 13.79 27.04 -3.30
CA PRO A 198 14.53 26.16 -2.41
C PRO A 198 13.78 24.85 -2.13
N ALA A 199 12.45 24.86 -2.09
CA ALA A 199 11.67 23.64 -1.94
C ALA A 199 11.78 22.74 -3.20
N MET A 200 11.82 23.31 -4.41
CA MET A 200 12.06 22.55 -5.64
C MET A 200 13.45 21.94 -5.65
N VAL A 201 14.47 22.69 -5.24
CA VAL A 201 15.85 22.17 -5.13
C VAL A 201 15.91 21.05 -4.10
N LEU A 202 15.30 21.22 -2.93
CA LEU A 202 15.24 20.19 -1.89
C LEU A 202 14.49 18.94 -2.37
N LEU A 203 13.40 19.12 -3.11
CA LEU A 203 12.64 18.01 -3.71
C LEU A 203 13.50 17.26 -4.74
N LEU A 204 14.22 17.96 -5.62
CA LEU A 204 15.12 17.36 -6.58
C LEU A 204 16.24 16.56 -5.90
N ILE A 205 16.88 17.13 -4.88
CA ILE A 205 17.91 16.44 -4.09
C ILE A 205 17.31 15.20 -3.41
N SER A 206 16.13 15.32 -2.82
CA SER A 206 15.45 14.20 -2.15
C SER A 206 15.06 13.09 -3.12
N LEU A 207 14.68 13.41 -4.35
CA LEU A 207 14.35 12.43 -5.38
C LEU A 207 15.63 11.75 -5.90
N LEU A 208 16.67 12.52 -6.22
CA LEU A 208 17.93 11.98 -6.71
C LEU A 208 18.67 11.13 -5.66
N GLY A 209 18.53 11.47 -4.38
CA GLY A 209 19.08 10.71 -3.26
C GLY A 209 18.25 9.48 -2.86
N ALA A 210 17.06 9.27 -3.42
CA ALA A 210 16.21 8.15 -3.05
C ALA A 210 16.70 6.85 -3.71
N PRO A 211 17.20 5.86 -2.95
CA PRO A 211 17.72 4.61 -3.51
C PRO A 211 16.65 3.83 -4.29
N ASN A 212 15.38 3.99 -3.91
CA ASN A 212 14.24 3.34 -4.55
C ASN A 212 14.01 3.81 -5.99
N ILE A 213 14.30 5.08 -6.31
CA ILE A 213 14.16 5.60 -7.68
C ILE A 213 15.23 5.01 -8.57
N PHE A 214 16.46 4.89 -8.05
CA PHE A 214 17.55 4.26 -8.77
C PHE A 214 17.32 2.76 -9.01
N GLU A 215 16.80 2.03 -8.02
CA GLU A 215 16.40 0.63 -8.21
C GLU A 215 15.24 0.49 -9.20
N ALA A 216 14.23 1.35 -9.14
CA ALA A 216 13.12 1.33 -10.09
C ALA A 216 13.59 1.55 -11.54
N TYR A 217 14.54 2.46 -11.76
CA TYR A 217 15.14 2.67 -13.08
C TYR A 217 15.89 1.42 -13.58
N LYS A 218 16.70 0.80 -12.72
CA LYS A 218 17.39 -0.47 -13.06
C LYS A 218 16.40 -1.61 -13.33
N ASP A 219 15.26 -1.60 -12.66
CA ASP A 219 14.24 -2.61 -12.81
C ASP A 219 13.46 -2.51 -14.12
N VAL A 220 13.42 -1.35 -14.79
CA VAL A 220 12.88 -1.26 -16.16
C VAL A 220 13.66 -2.19 -17.10
N TYR A 221 14.99 -2.20 -16.99
CA TYR A 221 15.84 -3.08 -17.78
C TYR A 221 15.74 -4.55 -17.33
N ARG A 222 15.76 -4.82 -16.03
CA ARG A 222 15.61 -6.19 -15.49
C ARG A 222 14.24 -6.78 -15.82
N GLY A 223 13.19 -5.95 -15.85
CA GLY A 223 11.81 -6.33 -16.10
C GLY A 223 11.59 -6.92 -17.49
N TYR A 224 12.26 -6.39 -18.52
CA TYR A 224 12.19 -6.95 -19.87
C TYR A 224 12.73 -8.38 -19.92
N ARG A 225 13.91 -8.62 -19.33
CA ARG A 225 14.51 -9.96 -19.25
C ARG A 225 13.65 -10.91 -18.41
N TYR A 226 13.16 -10.44 -17.27
CA TYR A 226 12.28 -11.19 -16.38
C TYR A 226 11.01 -11.65 -17.10
N ALA A 227 10.39 -10.80 -17.91
CA ALA A 227 9.22 -11.17 -18.70
C ALA A 227 9.52 -12.28 -19.72
N GLY A 228 10.72 -12.26 -20.32
CA GLY A 228 11.21 -13.33 -21.19
C GLY A 228 11.38 -14.65 -20.44
N GLU A 229 12.13 -14.65 -19.34
CA GLU A 229 12.38 -15.84 -18.51
C GLU A 229 11.07 -16.44 -17.97
N MET A 230 10.10 -15.60 -17.58
CA MET A 230 8.80 -16.07 -17.09
C MET A 230 7.96 -16.69 -18.21
N ARG A 231 7.96 -16.10 -19.41
CA ARG A 231 7.25 -16.65 -20.58
C ARG A 231 7.85 -18.00 -20.99
N GLU A 232 9.19 -18.10 -20.99
CA GLU A 232 9.88 -19.36 -21.23
C GLU A 232 9.53 -20.42 -20.19
N ARG A 233 9.55 -20.06 -18.89
CA ARG A 233 9.15 -20.98 -17.81
C ARG A 233 7.72 -21.48 -17.99
N ILE A 234 6.77 -20.59 -18.27
CA ILE A 234 5.37 -20.97 -18.51
C ILE A 234 5.26 -21.91 -19.73
N ASN A 235 5.96 -21.61 -20.82
CA ASN A 235 5.98 -22.47 -22.00
C ASN A 235 6.55 -23.86 -21.70
N THR A 236 7.62 -23.93 -20.90
CA THR A 236 8.23 -25.21 -20.47
C THR A 236 7.26 -26.03 -19.63
N ILE A 237 6.57 -25.41 -18.66
CA ILE A 237 5.56 -26.07 -17.84
C ILE A 237 4.41 -26.60 -18.71
N GLN A 238 3.92 -25.78 -19.64
CA GLN A 238 2.83 -26.16 -20.53
C GLN A 238 3.25 -27.31 -21.47
N ALA A 239 4.47 -27.27 -22.00
CA ALA A 239 4.99 -28.33 -22.87
C ALA A 239 5.16 -29.65 -22.12
N ALA A 240 5.70 -29.62 -20.89
CA ALA A 240 5.80 -30.80 -20.03
C ALA A 240 4.43 -31.38 -19.66
N LYS A 241 3.46 -30.52 -19.32
CA LYS A 241 2.07 -30.94 -19.11
C LYS A 241 1.50 -31.64 -20.34
N ASN A 242 1.70 -31.09 -21.54
CA ASN A 242 1.22 -31.69 -22.79
C ASN A 242 1.89 -33.04 -23.10
N ARG A 243 3.10 -33.29 -22.57
CA ARG A 243 3.78 -34.60 -22.65
C ARG A 243 3.29 -35.61 -21.60
N GLY A 244 2.39 -35.20 -20.70
CA GLY A 244 1.88 -36.05 -19.62
C GLY A 244 2.78 -36.10 -18.38
N GLU A 245 3.76 -35.19 -18.25
CA GLU A 245 4.61 -35.11 -17.05
C GLU A 245 3.80 -34.56 -15.87
N THR A 246 3.82 -35.26 -14.73
CA THR A 246 3.12 -34.83 -13.51
C THR A 246 4.02 -34.11 -12.52
N LYS A 247 5.34 -34.31 -12.62
CA LYS A 247 6.36 -33.72 -11.73
C LYS A 247 7.33 -32.89 -12.56
N ILE A 248 7.19 -31.57 -12.48
CA ILE A 248 7.95 -30.63 -13.31
C ILE A 248 9.00 -29.91 -12.47
N VAL A 249 10.22 -29.85 -12.98
CA VAL A 249 11.32 -29.09 -12.37
C VAL A 249 11.64 -27.91 -13.27
N VAL A 250 11.68 -26.70 -12.69
CA VAL A 250 11.99 -25.47 -13.42
C VAL A 250 13.25 -24.79 -12.87
N ALA A 251 13.96 -24.07 -13.73
CA ALA A 251 15.12 -23.28 -13.34
C ALA A 251 14.70 -22.03 -12.56
N SER A 252 15.57 -21.56 -11.65
CA SER A 252 15.36 -20.30 -10.91
C SER A 252 15.47 -19.08 -11.82
N VAL A 253 14.77 -18.00 -11.48
CA VAL A 253 14.91 -16.72 -12.20
C VAL A 253 16.27 -16.12 -11.88
N SER A 254 16.99 -15.67 -12.91
CA SER A 254 18.40 -15.27 -12.73
C SER A 254 18.55 -13.90 -12.06
N ARG A 255 17.74 -12.90 -12.44
CA ARG A 255 17.81 -11.51 -11.97
C ARG A 255 16.42 -10.87 -11.89
N PRO A 256 15.63 -11.18 -10.85
CA PRO A 256 14.31 -10.57 -10.70
C PRO A 256 14.40 -9.05 -10.44
N PRO A 257 13.40 -8.26 -10.88
CA PRO A 257 13.30 -6.83 -10.55
C PRO A 257 13.00 -6.64 -9.06
N ARG A 258 13.80 -5.85 -8.34
CA ARG A 258 13.74 -5.77 -6.87
C ARG A 258 12.53 -4.99 -6.33
N THR A 259 11.95 -4.11 -7.12
CA THR A 259 10.81 -3.26 -6.75
C THR A 259 9.46 -3.95 -6.88
N LEU A 260 9.37 -5.01 -7.70
CA LEU A 260 8.13 -5.74 -7.98
C LEU A 260 8.19 -7.21 -7.58
N PHE A 261 9.37 -7.80 -7.56
CA PHE A 261 9.54 -9.20 -7.24
C PHE A 261 9.58 -9.40 -5.73
N ALA A 262 8.58 -10.12 -5.21
CA ALA A 262 8.55 -10.48 -3.80
C ALA A 262 9.20 -11.86 -3.55
N THR A 263 8.81 -12.88 -4.32
CA THR A 263 9.12 -14.28 -4.00
C THR A 263 9.08 -15.18 -5.23
N ASP A 264 9.97 -16.20 -5.31
CA ASP A 264 9.93 -17.28 -6.33
C ASP A 264 9.41 -18.61 -5.74
N LEU A 265 9.24 -19.60 -6.62
CA LEU A 265 9.18 -21.03 -6.29
C LEU A 265 10.37 -21.47 -5.44
N GLU A 266 10.22 -22.58 -4.72
CA GLU A 266 11.28 -23.13 -3.85
C GLU A 266 11.67 -24.55 -4.26
N THR A 267 12.74 -25.08 -3.67
CA THR A 267 13.19 -26.45 -3.91
C THR A 267 12.29 -27.48 -3.21
N ASP A 268 11.70 -27.12 -2.07
CA ASP A 268 10.74 -27.97 -1.35
C ASP A 268 9.39 -27.99 -2.10
N PRO A 269 8.95 -29.14 -2.66
CA PRO A 269 7.68 -29.25 -3.35
C PRO A 269 6.45 -28.95 -2.47
N ARG A 270 6.58 -28.99 -1.14
CA ARG A 270 5.47 -28.72 -0.21
C ARG A 270 5.27 -27.25 0.12
N ASN A 271 6.18 -26.37 -0.27
CA ASN A 271 6.05 -24.93 -0.07
C ASN A 271 4.76 -24.42 -0.74
N PHE A 272 3.97 -23.58 -0.06
CA PHE A 272 2.70 -23.07 -0.60
C PHE A 272 2.82 -22.48 -2.02
N ARG A 273 3.95 -21.87 -2.38
CA ARG A 273 4.16 -21.27 -3.71
C ARG A 273 4.20 -22.32 -4.79
N ASN A 274 4.85 -23.45 -4.50
CA ASN A 274 4.94 -24.60 -5.39
C ASN A 274 3.57 -25.26 -5.53
N THR A 275 2.84 -25.43 -4.43
CA THR A 275 1.48 -25.97 -4.39
C THR A 275 0.50 -25.10 -5.19
N CYS A 276 0.49 -23.78 -4.96
CA CYS A 276 -0.36 -22.85 -5.72
C CYS A 276 -0.09 -22.92 -7.23
N MET A 277 1.19 -23.02 -7.61
CA MET A 277 1.57 -23.14 -9.02
C MET A 277 1.16 -24.48 -9.61
N SER A 278 1.33 -25.59 -8.87
CA SER A 278 0.95 -26.93 -9.34
C SER A 278 -0.56 -27.08 -9.48
N GLU A 279 -1.33 -26.53 -8.53
CA GLU A 279 -2.79 -26.47 -8.60
C GLU A 279 -3.27 -25.63 -9.80
N TYR A 280 -2.68 -24.45 -10.04
CA TYR A 280 -3.03 -23.60 -11.19
C TYR A 280 -2.84 -24.33 -12.53
N PHE A 281 -1.75 -25.09 -12.67
CA PHE A 281 -1.51 -25.88 -13.88
C PHE A 281 -2.20 -27.25 -13.86
N GLY A 282 -2.80 -27.68 -12.75
CA GLY A 282 -3.45 -28.98 -12.59
C GLY A 282 -2.47 -30.16 -12.70
N ILE A 283 -1.30 -30.06 -12.07
CA ILE A 283 -0.25 -31.09 -12.07
C ILE A 283 0.19 -31.42 -10.63
N GLU A 284 0.82 -32.58 -10.44
CA GLU A 284 1.12 -33.14 -9.11
C GLU A 284 2.15 -32.31 -8.34
N SER A 285 3.22 -31.85 -9.00
CA SER A 285 4.18 -30.94 -8.36
C SER A 285 4.97 -30.11 -9.37
N ILE A 286 5.27 -28.86 -8.98
CA ILE A 286 6.23 -27.98 -9.65
C ILE A 286 7.21 -27.49 -8.60
N ARG A 287 8.52 -27.63 -8.85
CA ARG A 287 9.54 -27.15 -7.92
C ARG A 287 10.75 -26.58 -8.65
N LEU A 288 11.57 -25.81 -7.93
CA LEU A 288 12.88 -25.45 -8.43
C LEU A 288 13.80 -26.67 -8.47
N GLY A 289 14.65 -26.72 -9.50
CA GLY A 289 15.82 -27.59 -9.49
C GLY A 289 16.72 -27.26 -8.30
N SER A 290 17.36 -28.27 -7.71
CA SER A 290 18.43 -28.02 -6.74
C SER A 290 19.48 -27.13 -7.41
N SER A 291 19.79 -25.98 -6.81
CA SER A 291 20.81 -25.08 -7.31
C SER A 291 22.09 -25.87 -7.54
N THR A 292 22.45 -26.12 -8.80
CA THR A 292 23.83 -26.47 -9.11
C THR A 292 24.59 -25.16 -8.92
N PRO A 293 25.52 -25.06 -7.94
CA PRO A 293 26.39 -23.89 -7.91
C PRO A 293 27.19 -23.87 -9.23
N PRO A 294 27.49 -22.67 -9.77
CA PRO A 294 28.45 -22.56 -10.85
C PRO A 294 29.81 -23.16 -10.45
#